data_AF-A0A2E9JH48-F1
#
_entry.id   AF-A0A2E9JH48-F1
#
_cell.length_a   1.000
_cell.length_b   1.000
_cell.length_c   1.000
_cell.angle_alpha   90.00
_cell.angle_beta   90.00
_cell.angle_gamma   90.00
#
_symmetry.space_group_name_H-M   'P 1'
#
loop_
_entity.id
_entity.type
_entity.pdbx_description
1 polymer ?
#
loop_
_entity_poly.entity_id
_entity_poly.type
_entity_poly.pdbx_seq_one_letter_code
_entity_poly.pdbx_strand_id
1 'polypeptide(L)'
;KDGKLVWNYIKKFKPHILSAYTPFDKNSRKGKMLWIKRNLGISASNVHLVRRSEKKVYAKNNVLIDDYGRNIKEWKKNKGIPVKHKSASETISQLRKIGYV
;
A
#
# COMPACT_ATOMS: atom_id res chain seq x y z
N LYS A 1 -1.52 -12.20 -10.36
CA LYS A 1 -2.99 -12.35 -10.51
C LYS A 1 -3.70 -11.82 -9.27
N ASP A 2 -3.30 -12.24 -8.07
CA ASP A 2 -3.89 -11.83 -6.79
C ASP A 2 -3.90 -10.29 -6.55
N GLY A 3 -2.74 -9.62 -6.62
CA GLY A 3 -2.68 -8.16 -6.44
C GLY A 3 -3.53 -7.34 -7.44
N LYS A 4 -3.81 -7.88 -8.64
CA LYS A 4 -4.72 -7.22 -9.60
C LYS A 4 -6.18 -7.29 -9.13
N LEU A 5 -6.59 -8.36 -8.46
CA LEU A 5 -7.92 -8.50 -7.88
C LEU A 5 -8.13 -7.46 -6.77
N VAL A 6 -7.16 -7.35 -5.86
CA VAL A 6 -7.18 -6.31 -4.82
C VAL A 6 -7.21 -4.92 -5.46
N TRP A 7 -6.33 -4.65 -6.43
CA TRP A 7 -6.28 -3.35 -7.12
C TRP A 7 -7.62 -2.98 -7.77
N ASN A 8 -8.23 -3.92 -8.51
CA ASN A 8 -9.52 -3.69 -9.14
C ASN A 8 -10.63 -3.40 -8.14
N TYR A 9 -10.57 -4.01 -6.95
CA TYR A 9 -11.49 -3.73 -5.85
C TYR A 9 -11.29 -2.33 -5.27
N ILE A 10 -10.03 -1.95 -4.99
CA ILE A 10 -9.73 -0.72 -4.25
C ILE A 10 -9.65 0.54 -5.11
N LYS A 11 -9.42 0.43 -6.42
CA LYS A 11 -9.15 1.60 -7.30
C LYS A 11 -10.26 2.66 -7.25
N LYS A 12 -11.52 2.27 -7.02
CA LYS A 12 -12.66 3.19 -6.87
C LYS A 12 -12.52 4.14 -5.68
N PHE A 13 -11.79 3.75 -4.63
CA PHE A 13 -11.52 4.56 -3.45
C PHE A 13 -10.31 5.49 -3.63
N LYS A 14 -9.77 5.60 -4.85
CA LYS A 14 -8.62 6.46 -5.20
C LYS A 14 -7.42 6.30 -4.24
N PRO A 15 -6.93 5.06 -4.03
CA PRO A 15 -5.86 4.80 -3.08
C PRO A 15 -4.53 5.41 -3.52
N HIS A 16 -3.69 5.76 -2.55
CA HIS A 16 -2.32 6.17 -2.76
C HIS A 16 -1.38 4.95 -2.71
N ILE A 17 -0.28 4.99 -3.45
CA ILE A 17 0.76 3.96 -3.37
C ILE A 17 1.80 4.37 -2.34
N LEU A 18 1.96 3.58 -1.28
CA LEU A 18 3.00 3.74 -0.27
C LEU A 18 4.02 2.59 -0.38
N SER A 19 5.14 2.84 -1.06
CA SER A 19 6.15 1.80 -1.34
C SER A 19 7.50 2.16 -0.75
N ALA A 20 8.20 1.16 -0.21
CA ALA A 20 9.57 1.35 0.25
C ALA A 20 10.54 1.28 -0.94
N TYR A 21 11.51 2.20 -1.00
CA TYR A 21 12.65 2.11 -1.91
C TYR A 21 13.92 1.71 -1.15
N THR A 22 14.87 1.09 -1.86
CA THR A 22 16.17 0.71 -1.30
C THR A 22 17.16 1.85 -1.57
N PRO A 23 17.82 2.43 -0.56
CA PRO A 23 18.73 3.56 -0.77
C PRO A 23 20.03 3.17 -1.49
N PHE A 24 20.45 1.91 -1.37
CA PHE A 24 21.66 1.38 -2.02
C PHE A 24 21.46 1.12 -3.52
N ASP A 25 20.21 1.03 -3.98
CA ASP A 25 19.86 0.86 -5.39
C ASP A 25 19.27 2.18 -5.94
N LYS A 26 20.11 2.91 -6.68
CA LYS A 26 19.73 4.18 -7.33
C LYS A 26 18.56 4.01 -8.31
N ASN A 27 18.36 2.82 -8.88
CA ASN A 27 17.28 2.53 -9.83
C ASN A 27 15.97 2.16 -9.14
N SER A 28 15.98 1.83 -7.84
CA SER A 28 14.80 1.38 -7.10
C SER A 28 13.64 2.38 -7.19
N ARG A 29 13.93 3.68 -7.00
CA ARG A 29 12.91 4.74 -7.10
C ARG A 29 12.37 4.87 -8.52
N LYS A 30 13.27 5.01 -9.51
CA LYS A 30 12.90 5.20 -10.92
C LYS A 30 12.10 4.01 -11.46
N GLY A 31 12.54 2.78 -11.18
CA GLY A 31 11.88 1.56 -11.60
C GLY A 31 10.46 1.43 -11.03
N LYS A 32 10.28 1.74 -9.74
CA LYS A 32 8.95 1.74 -9.10
C LYS A 32 8.01 2.77 -9.72
N MET A 33 8.48 4.00 -9.93
CA MET A 33 7.68 5.04 -10.58
C MET A 33 7.26 4.65 -11.99
N LEU A 34 8.18 4.10 -12.80
CA LEU A 34 7.88 3.63 -14.15
C LEU A 34 6.86 2.48 -14.13
N TRP A 35 7.02 1.53 -13.22
CA TRP A 35 6.08 0.41 -13.09
C TRP A 35 4.69 0.89 -12.70
N ILE A 36 4.57 1.80 -11.73
CA ILE A 36 3.28 2.35 -11.29
C ILE A 36 2.59 3.11 -12.43
N LYS A 37 3.34 3.96 -13.15
CA LYS A 37 2.81 4.70 -14.31
C LYS A 37 2.27 3.75 -15.37
N ARG A 38 3.00 2.68 -15.69
CA ARG A 38 2.63 1.71 -16.74
C ARG A 38 1.46 0.81 -16.36
N ASN A 39 1.32 0.43 -15.09
CA ASN A 39 0.37 -0.62 -14.68
C ASN A 39 -0.88 -0.09 -13.99
N LEU A 40 -0.78 1.03 -13.28
CA LEU A 40 -1.86 1.51 -12.40
C LEU A 40 -2.48 2.83 -12.88
N GLY A 41 -1.79 3.59 -13.75
CA GLY A 41 -2.30 4.87 -14.26
C GLY A 41 -2.45 5.96 -13.19
N ILE A 42 -1.76 5.82 -12.05
CA ILE A 42 -1.84 6.74 -10.92
C ILE A 42 -0.91 7.95 -11.17
N SER A 43 -1.37 9.15 -10.84
CA SER A 43 -0.54 10.37 -10.84
C SER A 43 0.65 10.22 -9.89
N ALA A 44 1.81 10.77 -10.27
CA ALA A 44 2.98 10.78 -9.41
C ALA A 44 2.73 11.46 -8.05
N SER A 45 1.78 12.41 -7.97
CA SER A 45 1.36 13.06 -6.73
C SER A 45 0.73 12.11 -5.71
N ASN A 46 0.22 10.95 -6.15
CA ASN A 46 -0.42 9.95 -5.30
C ASN A 46 0.51 8.77 -4.98
N VAL A 47 1.82 8.92 -5.25
CA VAL A 47 2.84 7.91 -4.98
C VAL A 47 3.82 8.42 -3.95
N HIS A 48 3.90 7.71 -2.83
CA HIS A 48 4.83 7.96 -1.72
C HIS A 48 5.92 6.90 -1.72
N LEU A 49 7.10 7.23 -2.27
CA LEU A 49 8.29 6.38 -2.21
C LEU A 49 9.17 6.78 -1.03
N VAL A 50 9.12 5.99 0.03
CA VAL A 50 9.73 6.31 1.33
C VAL A 50 10.69 5.21 1.79
N ARG A 51 11.44 5.43 2.87
CA ARG A 51 12.12 4.32 3.55
C ARG A 51 11.09 3.48 4.32
N ARG A 52 11.36 2.18 4.50
CA ARG A 52 10.42 1.29 5.23
C ARG A 52 10.07 1.85 6.61
N SER A 53 11.08 2.33 7.34
CA SER A 53 10.93 2.91 8.68
C SER A 53 10.07 4.18 8.72
N GLU A 54 9.89 4.86 7.58
CA GLU A 54 9.13 6.10 7.45
C GLU A 54 7.65 5.83 7.15
N LYS A 55 7.28 4.62 6.70
CA LYS A 55 5.87 4.26 6.44
C LYS A 55 4.97 4.60 7.62
N LYS A 56 5.43 4.35 8.86
CA LYS A 56 4.68 4.60 10.09
C LYS A 56 4.15 6.03 10.24
N VAL A 57 4.79 7.03 9.62
CA VAL A 57 4.39 8.44 9.68
C VAL A 57 3.03 8.66 9.01
N TYR A 58 2.67 7.82 8.04
CA TYR A 58 1.40 7.89 7.31
C TYR A 58 0.25 7.17 8.02
N ALA A 59 0.49 6.56 9.18
CA ALA A 59 -0.46 5.59 9.74
C ALA A 59 -1.74 6.22 10.30
N LYS A 60 -1.65 7.37 10.95
CA LYS A 60 -2.76 7.96 11.70
C LYS A 60 -4.00 8.13 10.82
N ASN A 61 -5.11 7.50 11.22
CA ASN A 61 -6.41 7.52 10.53
C ASN A 61 -6.40 6.94 9.10
N ASN A 62 -5.35 6.24 8.69
CA ASN A 62 -5.24 5.64 7.35
C ASN A 62 -5.27 4.11 7.41
N VAL A 63 -5.76 3.51 6.32
CA VAL A 63 -5.71 2.07 6.09
C VAL A 63 -4.42 1.72 5.35
N LEU A 64 -3.73 0.66 5.78
CA LEU A 64 -2.60 0.08 5.06
C LEU A 64 -2.89 -1.35 4.63
N ILE A 65 -2.79 -1.64 3.34
CA ILE A 65 -2.72 -3.01 2.82
C ILE A 65 -1.24 -3.33 2.57
N ASP A 66 -0.69 -4.27 3.33
CA ASP A 66 0.73 -4.65 3.23
C ASP A 66 0.90 -6.12 3.63
N ASP A 67 1.79 -6.83 2.96
CA ASP A 67 2.09 -8.24 3.22
C ASP A 67 3.09 -8.39 4.37
N TYR A 68 3.91 -7.37 4.62
CA TYR A 68 4.99 -7.45 5.59
C TYR A 68 4.50 -7.24 7.03
N GLY A 69 4.58 -8.30 7.84
CA GLY A 69 4.05 -8.31 9.21
C GLY A 69 4.62 -7.24 10.14
N ARG A 70 5.87 -6.77 9.95
CA ARG A 70 6.41 -5.65 10.76
C ARG A 70 5.72 -4.34 10.43
N ASN A 71 5.43 -4.07 9.15
CA ASN A 71 4.68 -2.87 8.75
C ASN A 71 3.29 -2.87 9.38
N ILE A 72 2.60 -4.02 9.37
CA ILE A 72 1.27 -4.17 10.00
C ILE A 72 1.31 -3.84 11.50
N LYS A 73 2.28 -4.39 12.24
CA LYS A 73 2.45 -4.10 13.68
C LYS A 73 2.75 -2.63 13.93
N GLU A 74 3.69 -2.06 13.18
CA GLU A 74 4.07 -0.65 13.30
C GLU A 74 2.90 0.28 12.94
N TRP A 75 2.13 -0.04 11.90
CA TRP A 75 0.96 0.73 11.48
C TRP A 75 -0.12 0.76 12.56
N LYS A 76 -0.43 -0.40 13.16
CA LYS A 76 -1.37 -0.49 14.29
C LYS A 76 -0.91 0.36 15.48
N LYS A 77 0.38 0.27 15.83
CA LYS A 77 0.98 1.03 16.94
C LYS A 77 0.86 2.54 16.72
N ASN A 78 0.87 3.00 15.47
CA ASN A 78 0.77 4.41 15.11
C ASN A 78 -0.66 4.85 14.76
N LYS A 79 -1.67 4.21 15.38
CA LYS A 79 -3.10 4.58 15.25
C LYS A 79 -3.65 4.51 13.82
N GLY A 80 -3.10 3.61 13.01
CA GLY A 80 -3.64 3.27 11.69
C GLY A 80 -4.40 1.95 11.71
N ILE A 81 -5.13 1.67 10.62
CA ILE A 81 -5.91 0.45 10.42
C ILE A 81 -5.13 -0.49 9.50
N PRO A 82 -4.43 -1.51 10.01
CA PRO A 82 -3.69 -2.43 9.16
C PRO A 82 -4.61 -3.52 8.56
N VAL A 83 -4.38 -3.84 7.28
CA VAL A 83 -4.95 -4.99 6.57
C VAL A 83 -3.77 -5.83 6.09
N LYS A 84 -3.55 -6.98 6.74
CA LYS A 84 -2.44 -7.88 6.36
C LYS A 84 -2.82 -8.64 5.10
N HIS A 85 -2.09 -8.41 4.02
CA HIS A 85 -2.29 -9.12 2.78
C HIS A 85 -1.74 -10.56 2.87
N LYS A 86 -2.59 -11.54 2.54
CA LYS A 86 -2.21 -12.96 2.36
C LYS A 86 -2.81 -13.53 1.08
N SER A 87 -4.04 -13.12 0.79
CA SER A 87 -4.77 -13.37 -0.46
C SER A 87 -5.73 -12.23 -0.75
N ALA A 88 -6.17 -12.12 -2.00
CA ALA A 88 -7.17 -11.12 -2.40
C ALA A 88 -8.50 -11.30 -1.65
N SER A 89 -8.97 -12.54 -1.51
CA SER A 89 -10.23 -12.84 -0.79
C SER A 89 -10.18 -12.36 0.67
N GLU A 90 -9.11 -12.70 1.40
CA GLU A 90 -8.94 -12.28 2.79
C GLU A 90 -8.82 -10.75 2.91
N THR A 91 -8.07 -10.12 1.99
CA THR A 91 -7.90 -8.66 1.95
C THR A 91 -9.23 -7.95 1.71
N ILE A 92 -9.99 -8.37 0.70
CA ILE A 92 -11.28 -7.79 0.34
C ILE A 92 -12.29 -8.00 1.48
N SER A 93 -12.31 -9.19 2.09
CA SER A 93 -13.16 -9.48 3.25
C SER A 93 -12.86 -8.54 4.42
N GLN A 94 -11.57 -8.31 4.74
CA GLN A 94 -11.17 -7.35 5.78
C GLN A 94 -11.58 -5.92 5.43
N LEU A 95 -11.38 -5.48 4.18
CA LEU A 95 -11.78 -4.15 3.71
C LEU A 95 -13.30 -3.90 3.85
N ARG A 96 -14.12 -4.89 3.49
CA ARG A 96 -15.59 -4.80 3.67
C ARG A 96 -15.99 -4.63 5.13
N LYS A 97 -15.33 -5.35 6.06
CA LYS A 97 -15.59 -5.23 7.51
C LYS A 97 -15.31 -3.84 8.07
N ILE A 98 -14.44 -3.06 7.41
CA ILE A 98 -14.10 -1.69 7.81
C ILE A 98 -14.78 -0.63 6.92
N GLY A 99 -15.82 -1.00 6.16
CA GLY A 99 -16.69 -0.06 5.43
C GLY A 99 -16.30 0.21 3.97
N TYR A 100 -15.30 -0.47 3.41
CA TYR A 100 -14.93 -0.32 2.01
C TYR A 100 -15.71 -1.34 1.17
N VAL A 101 -16.95 -0.99 0.78
CA VAL A 101 -17.87 -1.83 -0.02
C VAL A 101 -18.01 -1.37 -1.46
#